data_AF-A0A314Y7V2-F1
#
_entry.id   AF-A0A314Y7V2-F1
#
_cell.length_a   1.000
_cell.length_b   1.000
_cell.length_c   1.000
_cell.angle_alpha   90.00
_cell.angle_beta   90.00
_cell.angle_gamma   90.00
#
_symmetry.space_group_name_H-M   'P 1'
#
loop_
_entity.id
_entity.type
_entity.pdbx_description
1 polymer ?
#
loop_
_entity_poly.entity_id
_entity_poly.type
_entity_poly.pdbx_seq_one_letter_code
_entity_poly.pdbx_strand_id
1 'polypeptide(L)'
;MAVNKPLSSHDAMELDKDCSIVLELSESDPFFDKKKKLLQDMGFSTKEEIHVKRSSDPNWISTSLKIMLQIERIINSDETELYFAGDEPMDMYGHRNELEALNSILQLVESSLSSAC
;
A
#
# COMPACT_ATOMS: atom_id res chain seq x y z
N MET A 1 -9.50 -27.89 31.34
CA MET A 1 -8.39 -26.93 31.31
C MET A 1 -7.47 -27.32 30.17
N ALA A 2 -7.50 -26.58 29.05
CA ALA A 2 -6.54 -26.82 27.98
C ALA A 2 -5.20 -26.22 28.41
N VAL A 3 -4.17 -27.06 28.50
CA VAL A 3 -2.80 -26.63 28.77
C VAL A 3 -2.30 -25.91 27.52
N ASN A 4 -2.06 -24.61 27.63
CA ASN A 4 -1.44 -23.81 26.57
C ASN A 4 0.00 -24.32 26.41
N LYS A 5 0.21 -25.25 25.48
CA LYS A 5 1.54 -25.69 25.09
C LYS A 5 2.26 -24.49 24.47
N PRO A 6 3.45 -24.10 24.95
CA PRO A 6 4.21 -23.02 24.33
C PRO A 6 4.53 -23.41 22.88
N LEU A 7 4.30 -22.47 21.97
CA LEU A 7 4.56 -22.61 20.53
C LEU A 7 6.06 -22.89 20.33
N SER A 8 6.41 -23.86 19.48
CA SER A 8 7.82 -24.16 19.22
C SER A 8 8.49 -23.02 18.46
N SER A 9 9.79 -22.83 18.63
CA SER A 9 10.54 -21.78 17.92
C SER A 9 10.47 -21.92 16.39
N HIS A 10 10.27 -23.15 15.89
CA HIS A 10 10.10 -23.42 14.47
C HIS A 10 8.76 -22.88 13.96
N ASP A 11 7.67 -23.15 14.68
CA ASP A 11 6.33 -22.66 14.31
C ASP A 11 6.22 -21.14 14.44
N ALA A 12 6.96 -20.53 15.39
CA ALA A 12 7.02 -19.09 15.55
C ALA A 12 7.80 -18.39 14.42
N MET A 13 8.86 -19.03 13.89
CA MET A 13 9.61 -18.51 12.73
C MET A 13 8.84 -18.67 11.42
N GLU A 14 8.04 -19.73 11.27
CA GLU A 14 7.22 -19.97 10.08
C GLU A 14 6.03 -18.99 9.96
N LEU A 15 5.52 -18.52 11.11
CA LEU A 15 4.44 -17.51 11.20
C LEU A 15 4.91 -16.05 11.04
N ASP A 16 6.22 -15.80 11.07
CA ASP A 16 6.81 -14.46 10.88
C ASP A 16 7.40 -14.29 9.47
N LYS A 17 6.77 -14.93 8.48
CA LYS A 17 7.14 -14.80 7.07
C LYS A 17 6.87 -13.37 6.59
N ASP A 18 7.83 -12.82 5.86
CA ASP A 18 7.71 -11.49 5.25
C ASP A 18 6.60 -11.50 4.20
N CYS A 19 5.61 -10.64 4.38
CA CYS A 19 4.62 -10.30 3.38
C CYS A 19 5.12 -9.09 2.60
N SER A 20 5.36 -9.24 1.31
CA SER A 20 5.71 -8.14 0.43
C SER A 20 4.46 -7.69 -0.33
N ILE A 21 4.17 -6.39 -0.28
CA ILE A 21 3.05 -5.78 -0.99
C ILE A 21 3.61 -4.78 -1.99
N VAL A 22 3.30 -5.00 -3.26
CA VAL A 22 3.81 -4.19 -4.37
C VAL A 22 2.70 -3.27 -4.87
N LEU A 23 2.98 -1.96 -4.88
CA LEU A 23 2.12 -0.94 -5.46
C LEU A 23 2.77 -0.43 -6.75
N GLU A 24 2.07 -0.53 -7.88
CA GLU A 24 2.66 -0.29 -9.20
C GLU A 24 1.77 0.60 -10.05
N LEU A 25 2.32 1.73 -10.50
CA LEU A 25 1.72 2.56 -11.52
C LEU A 25 1.94 1.90 -12.89
N SER A 26 0.86 1.46 -13.53
CA SER A 26 0.93 0.82 -14.85
C SER A 26 1.49 1.76 -15.92
N GLU A 27 2.47 1.30 -16.70
CA GLU A 27 2.99 2.04 -17.87
C GLU A 27 1.92 2.31 -18.95
N SER A 28 0.82 1.56 -18.93
CA SER A 28 -0.31 1.78 -19.82
C SER A 28 -1.32 2.81 -19.31
N ASP A 29 -1.09 3.42 -18.14
CA ASP A 29 -2.00 4.43 -17.57
C ASP A 29 -2.02 5.68 -18.48
N PRO A 30 -3.21 6.19 -18.87
CA PRO A 30 -3.31 7.36 -19.74
C PRO A 30 -2.64 8.63 -19.19
N PHE A 31 -2.46 8.71 -17.86
CA PHE A 31 -1.86 9.82 -17.14
C PHE A 31 -0.51 9.45 -16.51
N PHE A 32 0.15 8.39 -17.01
CA PHE A 32 1.37 7.83 -16.45
C PHE A 32 2.42 8.89 -16.09
N ASP A 33 2.80 9.75 -17.03
CA ASP A 33 3.86 10.74 -16.81
C ASP A 33 3.55 11.72 -15.67
N LYS A 34 2.27 12.12 -15.55
CA LYS A 34 1.83 13.06 -14.52
C LYS A 34 1.77 12.39 -13.15
N LYS A 35 1.21 11.19 -13.06
CA LYS A 35 1.18 10.40 -11.82
C LYS A 35 2.57 10.00 -11.36
N LYS A 36 3.44 9.59 -12.28
CA LYS A 36 4.85 9.30 -12.03
C LYS A 36 5.57 10.51 -11.43
N LYS A 37 5.37 11.71 -12.00
CA LYS A 37 5.95 12.93 -11.46
C LYS A 37 5.46 13.20 -10.03
N LEU A 38 4.15 13.09 -9.78
CA LEU A 38 3.59 13.28 -8.44
C LEU A 38 4.16 12.28 -7.41
N LEU A 39 4.28 11.01 -7.78
CA LEU A 39 4.94 10.00 -6.94
C LEU A 39 6.37 10.41 -6.61
N GLN A 40 7.14 10.82 -7.62
CA GLN A 40 8.53 11.24 -7.46
C GLN A 40 8.69 12.50 -6.62
N ASP A 41 7.80 13.49 -6.78
CA ASP A 41 7.76 14.71 -5.98
C ASP A 41 7.50 14.40 -4.48
N MET A 42 6.81 13.29 -4.19
CA MET A 42 6.61 12.76 -2.82
C MET A 42 7.70 11.77 -2.37
N GLY A 43 8.70 11.48 -3.20
CA GLY A 43 9.80 10.58 -2.87
C GLY A 43 9.51 9.09 -3.13
N PHE A 44 8.45 8.76 -3.87
CA PHE A 44 8.08 7.41 -4.25
C PHE A 44 8.53 7.09 -5.69
N SER A 45 8.79 5.81 -5.96
CA SER A 45 8.98 5.26 -7.29
C SER A 45 7.63 4.84 -7.92
N THR A 46 7.66 4.45 -9.20
CA THR A 46 6.49 3.91 -9.90
C THR A 46 6.15 2.49 -9.49
N LYS A 47 7.03 1.82 -8.74
CA LYS A 47 6.85 0.45 -8.24
C LYS A 47 7.44 0.37 -6.84
N GLU A 48 6.59 0.62 -5.85
CA GLU A 48 6.97 0.60 -4.44
C GLU A 48 6.69 -0.76 -3.82
N GLU A 49 7.64 -1.26 -3.04
CA GLU A 49 7.55 -2.55 -2.37
C GLU A 49 7.59 -2.36 -0.85
N ILE A 50 6.48 -2.70 -0.20
CA ILE A 50 6.30 -2.51 1.25
C ILE A 50 6.31 -3.86 1.94
N HIS A 51 7.28 -4.02 2.85
CA HIS A 51 7.47 -5.25 3.60
C HIS A 51 6.76 -5.16 4.95
N VAL A 52 5.89 -6.13 5.21
CA VAL A 52 5.14 -6.26 6.47
C VAL A 52 5.35 -7.65 7.03
N LYS A 53 5.73 -7.73 8.30
CA LYS A 53 5.88 -8.98 9.06
C LYS A 53 4.90 -9.04 10.21
N ARG A 54 4.62 -10.23 10.72
CA ARG A 54 3.77 -10.40 11.92
C ARG A 54 4.39 -9.75 13.16
N SER A 55 5.72 -9.77 13.27
CA SER A 55 6.49 -9.15 14.34
C SER A 55 6.69 -7.64 14.18
N SER A 56 6.13 -7.02 13.14
CA SER A 56 6.29 -5.58 12.87
C SER A 56 5.77 -4.73 14.02
N ASP A 57 6.48 -3.64 14.30
CA ASP A 57 6.02 -2.61 15.22
C ASP A 57 4.67 -2.02 14.74
N PRO A 58 3.68 -1.82 15.62
CA PRO A 58 2.41 -1.23 15.23
C PRO A 58 2.53 0.15 14.57
N ASN A 59 3.54 0.97 14.92
CA ASN A 59 3.76 2.25 14.25
C ASN A 59 4.31 2.05 12.85
N TRP A 60 5.13 1.02 12.61
CA TRP A 60 5.53 0.63 11.25
C TRP A 60 4.31 0.26 10.42
N ILE A 61 3.43 -0.62 10.92
CA ILE A 61 2.20 -1.02 10.22
C ILE A 61 1.34 0.20 9.89
N SER A 62 1.12 1.09 10.86
CA SER A 62 0.35 2.33 10.64
C SER A 62 1.00 3.25 9.61
N THR A 63 2.33 3.37 9.62
CA THR A 63 3.08 4.20 8.67
C THR A 63 3.02 3.62 7.28
N SER A 64 3.22 2.31 7.14
CA SER A 64 3.12 1.58 5.88
C SER A 64 1.72 1.75 5.25
N LEU A 65 0.65 1.60 6.03
CA LEU A 65 -0.72 1.82 5.53
C LEU A 65 -0.94 3.26 5.05
N LYS A 66 -0.36 4.26 5.72
CA LYS A 66 -0.43 5.66 5.26
C LYS A 66 0.31 5.87 3.94
N ILE A 67 1.49 5.27 3.80
CA ILE A 67 2.28 5.32 2.56
C ILE A 67 1.50 4.65 1.42
N MET A 68 0.97 3.45 1.65
CA MET A 68 0.14 2.73 0.67
C MET A 68 -1.04 3.59 0.20
N LEU A 69 -1.73 4.22 1.17
CA LEU A 69 -2.86 5.09 0.86
C LEU A 69 -2.45 6.30 0.04
N GLN A 70 -1.33 6.95 0.34
CA GLN A 70 -0.82 8.08 -0.44
C GLN A 70 -0.49 7.67 -1.88
N ILE A 71 0.19 6.54 -2.07
CA ILE A 71 0.55 6.02 -3.39
C ILE A 71 -0.71 5.67 -4.19
N GLU A 72 -1.63 4.91 -3.60
CA GLU A 72 -2.85 4.47 -4.27
C GLU A 72 -3.78 5.62 -4.64
N ARG A 73 -3.84 6.67 -3.83
CA ARG A 73 -4.57 7.89 -4.19
C ARG A 73 -4.02 8.54 -5.46
N ILE A 74 -2.70 8.59 -5.61
CA ILE A 74 -2.06 9.10 -6.83
C ILE A 74 -2.32 8.17 -8.02
N ILE A 75 -2.16 6.85 -7.84
CA ILE A 75 -2.42 5.85 -8.89
C ILE A 75 -3.87 5.91 -9.38
N ASN A 76 -4.84 6.08 -8.48
CA ASN A 76 -6.26 6.12 -8.81
C ASN A 76 -6.79 7.53 -9.12
N SER A 77 -5.90 8.53 -9.21
CA SER A 77 -6.30 9.91 -9.54
C SER A 77 -6.86 10.02 -10.96
N ASP A 78 -8.00 10.71 -11.08
CA ASP A 78 -8.59 11.06 -12.38
C ASP A 78 -8.04 12.38 -12.94
N GLU A 79 -8.47 12.72 -14.16
CA GLU A 79 -8.02 13.94 -14.84
C GLU A 79 -8.27 15.21 -14.01
N THR A 80 -9.41 15.29 -13.31
CA THR A 80 -9.80 16.47 -12.54
C THR A 80 -8.91 16.58 -11.31
N GLU A 81 -8.74 15.50 -10.57
CA GLU A 81 -7.85 15.43 -9.41
C GLU A 81 -6.42 15.81 -9.81
N LEU A 82 -5.91 15.26 -10.90
CA LEU A 82 -4.59 15.59 -11.42
C LEU A 82 -4.48 17.05 -11.85
N TYR A 83 -5.53 17.66 -12.42
CA TYR A 83 -5.52 19.07 -12.82
C TYR A 83 -5.21 19.99 -11.63
N PHE A 84 -5.76 19.69 -10.45
CA PHE A 84 -5.58 20.50 -9.24
C PHE A 84 -4.38 20.10 -8.36
N ALA A 85 -3.80 18.92 -8.56
CA ALA A 85 -2.71 18.38 -7.74
C ALA A 85 -1.42 19.23 -7.67
N GLY A 86 -1.27 20.26 -8.51
CA GLY A 86 -0.07 21.12 -8.55
C GLY A 86 -0.18 22.46 -7.82
N ASP A 87 -1.40 22.90 -7.46
CA ASP A 87 -1.62 24.27 -6.97
C ASP A 87 -1.87 24.35 -5.46
N GLU A 88 -2.33 23.27 -4.82
CA GLU A 88 -2.53 23.19 -3.37
C GLU A 88 -2.14 21.80 -2.82
N PRO A 89 -1.75 21.68 -1.54
CA PRO A 89 -1.60 20.39 -0.89
C PRO A 89 -2.89 19.59 -1.08
N MET A 90 -2.77 18.41 -1.70
CA MET A 90 -3.89 17.53 -1.98
C MET A 90 -4.34 16.84 -0.69
N ASP A 91 -4.89 17.64 0.24
CA ASP A 91 -5.28 17.17 1.57
C ASP A 91 -6.59 16.37 1.53
N MET A 92 -7.36 16.47 0.43
CA MET A 92 -8.58 15.71 0.22
C MET A 92 -8.70 15.24 -1.23
N TYR A 93 -8.73 13.92 -1.43
CA TYR A 93 -9.10 13.29 -2.70
C TYR A 93 -10.62 13.12 -2.79
N GLY A 94 -11.15 12.91 -3.99
CA GLY A 94 -12.58 12.67 -4.17
C GLY A 94 -13.03 11.35 -3.50
N HIS A 95 -14.31 11.26 -3.13
CA HIS A 95 -14.88 10.05 -2.52
C HIS A 95 -14.64 8.78 -3.36
N ARG A 96 -14.67 8.90 -4.69
CA ARG A 96 -14.36 7.81 -5.63
C ARG A 96 -12.92 7.31 -5.43
N ASN A 97 -11.97 8.23 -5.42
CA ASN A 97 -10.55 7.94 -5.27
C ASN A 97 -10.25 7.28 -3.93
N GLU A 98 -10.80 7.82 -2.83
CA GLU A 98 -10.62 7.22 -1.49
C GLU A 98 -11.12 5.77 -1.45
N LEU A 99 -12.29 5.50 -2.06
CA LEU A 99 -12.85 4.16 -2.10
C LEU A 99 -12.02 3.21 -2.97
N GLU A 100 -11.60 3.65 -4.16
CA GLU A 100 -10.79 2.84 -5.08
C GLU A 100 -9.40 2.55 -4.50
N ALA A 101 -8.76 3.54 -3.90
CA ALA A 101 -7.46 3.39 -3.25
C ALA A 101 -7.53 2.38 -2.10
N LEU A 102 -8.52 2.51 -1.21
CA LEU A 102 -8.71 1.55 -0.11
C LEU A 102 -9.04 0.14 -0.62
N ASN A 103 -9.88 0.03 -1.65
CA ASN A 103 -10.21 -1.26 -2.25
C ASN A 103 -8.98 -1.91 -2.89
N SER A 104 -8.14 -1.15 -3.60
CA SER A 104 -6.87 -1.61 -4.17
C SER A 104 -5.94 -2.17 -3.11
N ILE A 105 -5.74 -1.43 -1.99
CA ILE A 105 -4.91 -1.90 -0.86
C ILE A 105 -5.44 -3.21 -0.29
N LEU A 106 -6.76 -3.33 -0.08
CA LEU A 106 -7.37 -4.57 0.42
C LEU A 106 -7.10 -5.74 -0.51
N GLN A 107 -7.29 -5.56 -1.83
CA GLN A 107 -7.02 -6.60 -2.82
C GLN A 107 -5.53 -7.00 -2.86
N LEU A 108 -4.61 -6.03 -2.73
CA LEU A 108 -3.18 -6.30 -2.67
C LEU A 108 -2.81 -7.10 -1.40
N VAL A 109 -3.36 -6.72 -0.25
CA VAL A 109 -3.16 -7.45 1.02
C VAL A 109 -3.70 -8.87 0.92
N GLU A 110 -4.93 -9.04 0.43
CA GLU A 110 -5.56 -10.37 0.26
C GLU A 110 -4.77 -11.26 -0.70
N SER A 111 -4.30 -10.70 -1.82
CA SER A 111 -3.49 -11.43 -2.81
C SER A 111 -2.15 -11.86 -2.22
N SER A 112 -1.50 -10.96 -1.47
CA SER A 112 -0.22 -11.24 -0.81
C SER A 112 -0.38 -12.31 0.27
N LEU A 113 -1.47 -12.26 1.05
CA LEU A 113 -1.78 -13.26 2.07
C LEU A 113 -2.10 -14.65 1.47
N SER A 114 -2.80 -14.66 0.32
CA SER A 114 -3.11 -15.89 -0.42
C SER A 114 -1.87 -16.52 -1.03
N SER A 115 -0.88 -15.72 -1.44
CA SER A 115 0.42 -16.22 -1.94
C SER A 115 1.39 -16.68 -0.84
N ALA A 116 1.14 -16.25 0.41
CA ALA A 116 1.98 -16.60 1.55
C ALA A 116 1.65 -17.99 2.14
N CYS A 117 0.47 -18.54 1.85
CA CYS A 117 -0.05 -19.84 2.29
C CYS A 117 0.20 -20.97 1.28
#